data_AF-A0A917KLT7-F1
#
_entry.id   AF-A0A917KLT7-F1
#
_cell.length_a   1.000
_cell.length_b   1.000
_cell.length_c   1.000
_cell.angle_alpha   90.00
_cell.angle_beta   90.00
_cell.angle_gamma   90.00
#
_symmetry.space_group_name_H-M   'P 1'
#
loop_
_entity.id
_entity.type
_entity.pdbx_description
1 polymer ?
#
loop_
_entity_poly.entity_id
_entity_poly.type
_entity_poly.pdbx_seq_one_letter_code
_entity_poly.pdbx_strand_id
1 'polypeptide(L)' 'MQTAPVRATPIPSLTEALRAVESLLMSGGQRTARQNAWTSVQEDRRRAKDRGEAQRVLEQALATYS' A
#
# COMPACT_ATOMS: atom_id res chain seq x y z
N MET A 1 0.72 12.83 55.57
CA MET A 1 0.13 12.78 54.22
C MET A 1 1.26 12.50 53.24
N GLN A 2 1.25 11.36 52.54
CA GLN A 2 2.24 11.04 51.50
C GLN A 2 1.61 11.34 50.14
N THR A 3 2.24 12.23 49.36
CA THR A 3 1.73 12.65 48.05
C THR A 3 2.18 11.70 46.96
N ALA A 4 1.26 11.31 46.07
CA ALA A 4 1.58 10.48 44.92
C ALA A 4 2.59 11.17 43.99
N PRO A 5 3.57 10.43 43.41
CA PRO A 5 4.56 11.02 42.53
C PRO A 5 3.90 11.50 41.23
N VAL A 6 4.04 12.80 40.96
CA VAL A 6 3.62 13.40 39.68
C VAL A 6 4.68 13.07 38.63
N ARG A 7 4.29 12.37 37.56
CA ARG A 7 5.15 12.18 36.40
C ARG A 7 5.12 13.44 35.53
N ALA A 8 6.27 14.08 35.37
CA ALA A 8 6.43 15.13 34.38
C ALA A 8 6.66 14.50 32.99
N THR A 9 5.85 14.88 32.00
CA THR A 9 6.16 14.63 30.59
C THR A 9 7.10 15.73 30.08
N PRO A 10 8.32 15.38 29.63
CA PRO A 10 9.24 16.37 29.11
C PRO A 10 8.69 17.00 27.83
N ILE A 11 8.96 18.30 27.66
CA ILE A 11 8.67 18.99 26.40
C ILE A 11 9.65 18.45 25.34
N PRO A 12 9.16 17.96 24.19
CA PRO A 12 10.04 17.42 23.16
C PRO A 12 10.97 18.52 22.62
N SER A 13 12.21 18.11 22.34
CA SER A 13 13.16 18.95 21.61
C SER A 13 12.67 19.24 20.20
N LEU A 14 13.22 20.30 19.57
CA LEU A 14 12.92 20.62 18.18
C LEU A 14 13.18 19.43 17.24
N THR A 15 14.25 18.67 17.47
CA THR A 15 14.58 17.48 16.67
C THR A 15 13.52 16.38 16.78
N GLU A 16 13.01 16.14 17.99
CA GLU A 16 11.94 15.15 18.21
C GLU A 16 10.63 15.61 17.58
N ALA A 17 10.31 16.90 17.67
CA ALA A 17 9.14 17.47 17.00
C ALA A 17 9.23 17.32 15.47
N LEU A 18 10.38 17.64 14.88
CA LEU A 18 10.61 17.48 13.44
C LEU A 18 10.52 16.02 13.00
N ARG A 19 11.09 15.07 13.77
CA ARG A 19 10.98 13.64 13.47
C ARG A 19 9.55 13.11 13.56
N ALA A 20 8.75 13.62 14.48
CA ALA A 20 7.33 13.27 14.59
C ALA A 20 6.53 13.78 13.39
N VAL A 21 6.79 15.01 12.94
CA VAL A 21 6.19 15.57 11.72
C VAL A 21 6.62 14.77 10.48
N GLU A 22 7.91 14.45 10.35
CA GLU A 22 8.42 13.60 9.27
C GLU A 22 7.73 12.23 9.25
N SER A 23 7.59 11.59 10.42
CA SER A 23 6.91 10.30 10.55
C SER A 23 5.43 10.40 10.14
N LEU A 24 4.75 11.48 10.53
CA LEU A 24 3.36 11.73 10.14
C LEU A 24 3.24 11.92 8.63
N LEU A 25 4.09 12.76 8.03
CA LEU A 25 4.12 13.01 6.58
C LEU A 25 4.45 11.75 5.79
N MET A 26 5.45 10.98 6.23
CA MET A 26 5.87 9.73 5.58
C MET A 26 4.82 8.62 5.71
N SER A 27 4.06 8.58 6.81
CA SER A 27 3.05 7.52 7.05
C SER A 27 1.96 7.46 5.97
N GLY A 28 1.54 8.63 5.47
CA GLY A 28 0.57 8.72 4.37
C GLY A 28 1.11 8.13 3.07
N GLY A 29 2.36 8.44 2.74
CA GLY A 29 3.03 7.90 1.55
C GLY A 29 3.16 6.38 1.57
N GLN A 30 3.48 5.79 2.73
CA GLN A 30 3.61 4.33 2.86
C GLN A 30 2.27 3.59 2.68
N ARG A 31 1.18 4.14 3.21
CA ARG A 31 -0.16 3.56 3.03
C ARG A 31 -0.56 3.59 1.54
N THR A 32 -0.36 4.72 0.87
CA THR A 32 -0.64 4.86 -0.56
C THR A 32 0.24 3.93 -1.40
N ALA A 33 1.53 3.79 -1.07
CA ALA A 33 2.41 2.86 -1.75
C ALA A 33 1.94 1.41 -1.64
N ARG A 34 1.52 0.96 -0.45
CA ARG A 34 0.93 -0.38 -0.26
C ARG A 34 -0.34 -0.58 -1.06
N GLN A 35 -1.23 0.43 -1.07
CA GLN A 35 -2.46 0.37 -1.85
C GLN A 35 -2.18 0.29 -3.34
N ASN A 36 -1.27 1.12 -3.85
CA ASN A 36 -0.88 1.13 -5.26
C ASN A 36 -0.26 -0.21 -5.68
N ALA A 37 0.64 -0.76 -4.85
CA ALA A 37 1.25 -2.05 -5.10
C ALA A 37 0.20 -3.16 -5.19
N TRP A 38 -0.74 -3.19 -4.25
CA TRP A 38 -1.84 -4.16 -4.28
C TRP A 38 -2.73 -4.01 -5.51
N THR A 39 -3.14 -2.78 -5.84
CA THR A 39 -3.93 -2.50 -7.04
C THR A 39 -3.21 -2.97 -8.30
N SER A 40 -1.90 -2.73 -8.42
CA SER A 40 -1.10 -3.20 -9.56
C SER A 40 -1.11 -4.73 -9.67
N VAL A 41 -0.92 -5.45 -8.56
CA VAL A 41 -0.94 -6.93 -8.54
C VAL A 41 -2.30 -7.47 -8.96
N GLN A 42 -3.39 -6.88 -8.46
CA GLN A 42 -4.75 -7.30 -8.82
C GLN A 42 -5.02 -7.09 -10.31
N GLU A 43 -4.58 -5.96 -10.84
CA GLU A 43 -4.72 -5.62 -12.25
C GLU A 43 -3.85 -6.53 -13.14
N ASP A 44 -2.62 -6.88 -12.72
CA ASP A 44 -1.78 -7.84 -13.45
C ASP A 44 -2.40 -9.24 -13.51
N ARG A 45 -3.02 -9.69 -12.41
CA ARG A 45 -3.77 -10.95 -12.39
C ARG A 45 -4.93 -10.93 -13.37
N ARG A 46 -5.68 -9.82 -13.43
CA ARG A 46 -6.76 -9.64 -14.41
C ARG A 46 -6.21 -9.71 -15.83
N ARG A 47 -5.17 -8.93 -16.14
CA ARG A 47 -4.51 -8.96 -17.46
C ARG A 47 -4.02 -10.35 -17.85
N ALA A 48 -3.47 -11.11 -16.91
CA ALA A 48 -3.01 -12.48 -17.17
C ALA A 48 -4.18 -13.40 -17.55
N LYS A 49 -5.31 -13.30 -16.84
CA LYS A 49 -6.52 -14.04 -17.18
C LYS A 49 -7.06 -13.64 -18.57
N ASP A 50 -7.16 -12.34 -18.82
CA ASP A 50 -7.69 -11.78 -20.07
C ASP A 50 -6.85 -12.27 -21.28
N ARG A 51 -5.51 -12.31 -21.15
CA ARG A 51 -4.63 -12.88 -22.19
C ARG A 51 -4.90 -14.37 -22.44
N GLY A 52 -5.09 -15.16 -21.39
CA GLY A 52 -5.41 -16.58 -21.52
C GLY A 52 -6.79 -16.82 -22.15
N GLU A 53 -7.78 -15.98 -21.84
CA GLU A 53 -9.10 -16.04 -22.48
C GLU A 53 -9.04 -15.64 -23.96
N ALA A 54 -8.34 -14.54 -24.28
CA ALA A 54 -8.12 -14.11 -25.65
C ALA A 54 -7.41 -15.19 -26.48
N GLN A 55 -6.39 -15.84 -25.94
CA GLN A 55 -5.71 -16.95 -26.61
C GLN A 55 -6.68 -18.09 -26.93
N ARG A 56 -7.52 -18.52 -25.98
CA ARG A 56 -8.50 -19.59 -26.23
C ARG A 56 -9.51 -19.22 -27.32
N VAL A 57 -10.00 -17.98 -27.32
CA VAL A 57 -10.94 -17.50 -28.34
C VAL A 57 -10.28 -17.52 -29.73
N LEU A 58 -9.02 -17.08 -29.83
CA LEU A 58 -8.26 -17.11 -31.08
C LEU A 58 -8.03 -18.55 -31.57
N GLU A 59 -7.63 -19.46 -30.69
CA GLU A 59 -7.44 -20.89 -31.02
C GLU A 59 -8.75 -21.53 -31.51
N GLN A 60 -9.88 -21.24 -30.84
CA GLN A 60 -11.20 -21.71 -31.25
C GLN A 60 -11.62 -21.16 -32.61
N ALA A 61 -11.39 -19.87 -32.86
CA ALA A 61 -11.68 -19.26 -34.14
C ALA A 61 -10.86 -19.92 -35.26
N LEU A 62 -9.55 -20.10 -35.06
CA LEU A 62 -8.68 -20.77 -36.01
C LEU A 62 -9.14 -22.21 -36.30
N ALA A 63 -9.49 -22.98 -35.27
CA ALA A 63 -9.99 -24.34 -35.42
C ALA A 63 -11.36 -24.42 -36.14
N THR A 64 -12.16 -23.35 -36.09
CA THR A 64 -13.45 -23.28 -36.78
C THR A 64 -13.29 -22.96 -38.27
N TYR A 65 -12.22 -22.24 -38.64
CA TYR A 65 -11.95 -21.82 -40.03
C TYR A 65 -10.88 -22.67 -40.74
N SER A 66 -10.34 -23.70 -40.08
CA SER A 66 -9.42 -24.71 -40.64
C SER A 66 -10.17 -25.96 -41.09
#